data_AF-A0A9D5K325-F1
#
_entry.id   AF-A0A9D5K325-F1
#
_cell.length_a   1.000
_cell.length_b   1.000
_cell.length_c   1.000
_cell.angle_alpha   90.00
_cell.angle_beta   90.00
_cell.angle_gamma   90.00
#
_symmetry.space_group_name_H-M   'P 1'
#
loop_
_entity.id
_entity.type
_entity.pdbx_description
1 polymer ?
#
loop_
_entity_poly.entity_id
_entity_poly.type
_entity_poly.pdbx_seq_one_letter_code
_entity_poly.pdbx_strand_id
1 'polypeptide(L)' 'MARKDYPFTKQQLEQIARTYPTPFHIYDERAIKENVQRLLNAFSWVEGFKEFFAVKATPN' A
#
# COMPACT_ATOMS: atom_id res chain seq x y z
N MET A 1 -11.66 0.88 -13.45
CA MET A 1 -11.11 0.34 -12.18
C MET A 1 -9.73 0.95 -11.96
N ALA A 2 -9.30 1.17 -10.71
CA ALA A 2 -7.94 1.61 -10.44
C ALA A 2 -6.93 0.57 -10.98
N ARG A 3 -5.86 1.03 -11.64
CA ARG A 3 -4.77 0.17 -12.08
C ARG A 3 -4.10 -0.42 -10.84
N LYS A 4 -4.02 -1.75 -10.77
CA LYS A 4 -3.30 -2.48 -9.71
C LYS A 4 -2.02 -3.03 -10.31
N ASP A 5 -0.97 -2.23 -10.26
CA ASP A 5 0.36 -2.68 -10.64
C ASP A 5 0.90 -3.60 -9.55
N TYR A 6 1.33 -4.79 -9.93
CA TYR A 6 1.80 -5.81 -9.00
C TYR A 6 3.35 -5.82 -9.00
N PRO A 7 4.01 -5.60 -7.84
CA PRO A 7 5.44 -5.29 -7.82
C PRO A 7 6.36 -6.51 -7.91
N PHE A 8 5.82 -7.73 -7.98
CA PHE A 8 6.62 -8.95 -7.97
C PHE A 8 6.37 -9.83 -9.20
N THR A 9 7.45 -10.45 -9.68
CA THR A 9 7.36 -11.59 -10.60
C THR A 9 7.08 -12.87 -9.82
N LYS A 10 6.60 -13.91 -10.53
CA LYS A 10 6.39 -15.24 -9.94
C LYS A 10 7.64 -15.79 -9.25
N GLN A 11 8.81 -15.65 -9.89
CA GLN A 11 10.08 -16.14 -9.36
C GLN A 11 10.47 -15.44 -8.04
N GLN A 12 10.22 -14.14 -7.92
CA GLN A 12 10.46 -13.41 -6.67
C GLN A 12 9.57 -13.93 -5.54
N LEU A 13 8.28 -14.21 -5.82
CA LEU A 13 7.37 -14.78 -4.83
C LEU A 13 7.79 -16.18 -4.39
N GLU A 14 8.22 -17.03 -5.32
CA GLU A 14 8.72 -18.36 -5.00
C GLU A 14 9.95 -18.28 -4.08
N GLN A 15 10.85 -17.32 -4.32
CA GLN A 15 12.01 -17.12 -3.45
C GLN A 15 11.61 -16.61 -2.06
N ILE A 16 10.68 -15.64 -1.99
CA ILE A 16 10.15 -15.14 -0.71
C ILE A 16 9.48 -16.27 0.07
N ALA A 17 8.69 -17.12 -0.58
CA ALA A 17 7.99 -18.24 0.06
C ALA A 17 8.94 -19.33 0.60
N ARG A 18 10.15 -19.46 0.02
CA ARG A 18 11.21 -20.32 0.56
C ARG A 18 11.85 -19.74 1.83
N THR A 19 11.96 -18.41 1.92
CA THR A 19 12.52 -17.72 3.09
C THR A 19 11.48 -17.56 4.21
N TYR A 20 10.24 -17.25 3.85
CA TYR A 20 9.10 -17.03 4.74
C TYR A 20 7.98 -18.01 4.35
N PRO A 21 7.76 -19.09 5.13
CA PRO A 21 6.73 -20.08 4.82
C PRO A 21 5.33 -19.45 4.79
N THR A 22 4.50 -19.92 3.87
CA THR A 22 3.11 -19.45 3.72
C THR A 22 2.21 -19.91 4.88
N PRO A 23 1.15 -19.15 5.22
CA PRO A 23 0.69 -17.92 4.57
C PRO A 23 1.35 -16.65 5.14
N PHE A 24 1.53 -15.63 4.29
CA PHE A 24 2.01 -14.31 4.69
C PHE A 24 1.34 -13.21 3.84
N HIS A 25 1.40 -11.98 4.33
CA HIS A 25 1.03 -10.76 3.59
C HIS A 25 2.29 -9.94 3.30
N ILE A 26 2.33 -9.26 2.14
CA ILE A 26 3.38 -8.28 1.81
C ILE A 26 2.74 -6.91 1.72
N TYR A 27 3.27 -5.95 2.46
CA TYR A 27 2.90 -4.54 2.39
C TYR A 27 3.99 -3.76 1.64
N ASP A 28 3.58 -2.96 0.65
CA ASP A 28 4.48 -2.05 -0.07
C ASP A 28 4.41 -0.65 0.55
N GLU A 29 5.41 -0.33 1.38
CA GLU A 29 5.51 0.98 2.04
C GLU A 29 5.53 2.14 1.04
N ARG A 30 6.18 1.98 -0.12
CA ARG A 30 6.30 3.04 -1.12
C ARG A 30 4.93 3.35 -1.73
N ALA A 31 4.19 2.31 -2.13
CA ALA A 31 2.85 2.47 -2.66
C ALA A 31 1.89 3.09 -1.62
N ILE A 32 2.01 2.73 -0.34
CA ILE A 32 1.21 3.33 0.74
C ILE A 32 1.52 4.84 0.85
N LYS A 33 2.80 5.24 0.91
CA LYS A 33 3.20 6.66 0.97
C LYS A 33 2.74 7.45 -0.26
N GLU A 34 2.90 6.89 -1.46
CA GLU A 34 2.46 7.53 -2.71
C GLU A 34 0.95 7.73 -2.75
N ASN A 35 0.17 6.77 -2.25
CA ASN A 35 -1.29 6.91 -2.15
C ASN A 35 -1.68 8.03 -1.17
N VAL A 36 -1.03 8.12 -0.01
CA VAL A 36 -1.25 9.21 0.95
C VAL A 36 -0.89 10.56 0.33
N GLN A 37 0.26 10.67 -0.34
CA GLN A 37 0.66 11.92 -0.99
C GLN A 37 -0.32 12.34 -2.08
N ARG A 38 -0.81 11.39 -2.89
CA ARG A 38 -1.82 11.65 -3.92
C ARG A 38 -3.12 12.19 -3.31
N LEU A 39 -3.55 11.61 -2.19
CA LEU A 39 -4.74 12.04 -1.47
C LEU A 39 -4.57 13.45 -0.90
N LEU A 40 -3.47 13.73 -0.21
CA LEU A 40 -3.18 15.06 0.32
C LEU A 40 -3.11 16.13 -0.80
N ASN A 41 -2.46 15.80 -1.93
CA ASN A 41 -2.38 16.71 -3.07
C ASN A 41 -3.77 17.02 -3.66
N ALA A 42 -4.67 16.04 -3.73
CA ALA A 42 -6.03 16.22 -4.25
C ALA A 42 -6.88 17.20 -3.40
N PHE A 43 -6.56 17.32 -2.11
CA PHE A 43 -7.24 18.22 -1.16
C PHE A 43 -6.39 19.44 -0.75
N SER A 44 -5.27 19.68 -1.43
CA SER A 44 -4.34 20.79 -1.13
C SER A 44 -4.97 22.19 -1.19
N TRP A 45 -6.11 22.32 -1.88
CA TRP A 45 -6.88 23.57 -1.96
C TRP A 45 -7.78 23.82 -0.73
N VAL A 46 -7.94 22.84 0.16
CA VAL A 46 -8.73 22.96 1.39
C VAL A 46 -7.80 23.32 2.54
N GLU A 47 -7.91 24.55 3.04
CA GLU A 47 -7.17 24.99 4.22
C GLU A 47 -7.54 24.13 5.44
N GLY A 48 -6.52 23.64 6.15
CA GLY A 48 -6.72 22.82 7.35
C GLY A 48 -7.17 21.38 7.09
N PHE A 49 -7.19 20.90 5.84
CA PHE A 49 -7.51 19.50 5.56
C PHE A 49 -6.57 18.54 6.29
N LYS A 50 -7.15 17.54 6.95
CA LYS A 50 -6.44 16.48 7.65
C LYS A 50 -7.07 15.14 7.33
N GLU A 51 -6.27 14.25 6.79
CA GLU A 51 -6.65 12.87 6.50
C GLU A 51 -6.53 12.03 7.79
N PHE A 52 -7.52 11.18 8.05
CA PHE A 52 -7.52 10.21 9.14
C PHE A 52 -7.75 8.82 8.55
N PHE A 53 -6.67 8.03 8.51
CA PHE A 53 -6.75 6.68 8.02
C PHE A 53 -7.73 5.82 8.85
N ALA A 54 -8.66 5.16 8.17
CA ALA A 54 -9.60 4.24 8.78
C ALA A 54 -8.90 2.92 9.15
N VAL A 55 -8.24 2.88 10.32
CA VAL A 55 -7.42 1.74 10.80
C VAL A 55 -8.12 0.38 10.70
N LYS A 56 -9.45 0.33 10.88
CA LYS A 56 -10.26 -0.89 10.70
C LYS A 56 -10.14 -1.55 9.32
N ALA A 57 -9.69 -0.81 8.30
CA ALA A 57 -9.45 -1.36 6.98
C ALA A 57 -8.24 -2.32 6.96
N THR A 58 -7.19 -2.02 7.72
CA THR A 58 -5.97 -2.83 7.85
C THR A 58 -5.34 -2.60 9.24
N PRO A 59 -5.83 -3.28 10.30
CA PRO A 59 -5.44 -3.00 11.69
C PRO A 59 -4.15 -3.73 12.14
N ASN A 60 -3.32 -4.14 11.18
CA ASN A 60 -2.24 -5.12 11.36
C ASN A 60 -1.00 -4.57 12.04
#